data_AF-A0A7J7LB83-F1
#
_entry.id   AF-A0A7J7LB83-F1
#
_cell.length_a   1.000
_cell.length_b   1.000
_cell.length_c   1.000
_cell.angle_alpha   90.00
_cell.angle_beta   90.00
_cell.angle_gamma   90.00
#
_symmetry.space_group_name_H-M   'P 1'
#
loop_
_entity.id
_entity.type
_entity.pdbx_description
1 polymer ?
#
loop_
_entity_poly.entity_id
_entity_poly.type
_entity_poly.pdbx_seq_one_letter_code
_entity_poly.pdbx_strand_id
1 'polypeptide(L)'
;MVGILALEAKPYDATPLSNRSLCWARLQDGDRALSDARAFRELKPDWAKGCYREGVAWNVLKKFDRAADAFCDGLKMDPENKELKDAFQLSYT
;
A
#
# COMPACT_ATOMS: atom_id res chain seq x y z
N MET A 1 -25.45 -4.96 28.28
CA MET A 1 -24.49 -3.83 28.29
C MET A 1 -24.36 -3.33 26.86
N VAL A 2 -25.07 -2.25 26.51
CA VAL A 2 -24.87 -1.52 25.25
C VAL A 2 -24.13 -0.24 25.64
N GLY A 3 -22.97 0.04 25.05
CA GLY A 3 -22.27 1.28 25.36
C GLY A 3 -20.87 1.43 24.76
N ILE A 4 -20.82 2.16 23.63
CA ILE A 4 -19.78 3.14 23.28
C ILE A 4 -18.42 2.57 22.81
N LEU A 5 -18.28 2.39 21.49
CA LEU A 5 -17.11 2.83 20.69
C LEU A 5 -17.27 2.55 19.17
N ALA A 6 -18.48 2.23 18.70
CA ALA A 6 -18.86 2.44 17.30
C ALA A 6 -19.22 3.92 17.03
N LEU A 7 -18.51 4.87 17.68
CA LEU A 7 -18.63 6.29 17.38
C LEU A 7 -17.85 6.57 16.10
N GLU A 8 -18.58 6.64 14.99
CA GLU A 8 -18.44 7.71 14.01
C GLU A 8 -17.01 8.08 13.58
N ALA A 9 -16.16 7.09 13.35
CA ALA A 9 -15.01 7.32 12.50
C ALA A 9 -15.57 7.60 11.11
N LYS A 10 -15.78 8.89 10.77
CA LYS A 10 -15.76 9.32 9.37
C LYS A 10 -14.59 8.55 8.76
N PRO A 11 -14.79 7.68 7.75
CA PRO A 11 -13.67 7.01 7.15
C PRO A 11 -12.76 8.14 6.67
N TYR A 12 -11.66 8.37 7.38
CA TYR A 12 -10.69 9.37 6.98
C TYR A 12 -10.31 8.94 5.58
N ASP A 13 -10.68 9.76 4.60
CA ASP A 13 -10.42 9.43 3.22
C ASP A 13 -8.91 9.31 3.10
N ALA A 14 -8.42 8.09 3.02
CA ALA A 14 -7.01 7.79 2.95
C ALA A 14 -6.51 7.97 1.49
N THR A 15 -7.43 8.18 0.53
CA THR A 15 -7.11 8.38 -0.89
C THR A 15 -6.00 9.42 -1.13
N PRO A 16 -5.95 10.58 -0.43
CA PRO A 16 -4.86 11.54 -0.56
C PRO A 16 -3.48 10.93 -0.23
N LEU A 17 -3.38 10.06 0.78
CA LEU A 17 -2.12 9.37 1.12
C LEU A 17 -1.69 8.42 0.00
N SER A 18 -2.61 7.62 -0.54
CA SER A 18 -2.32 6.74 -1.68
C SER A 18 -1.86 7.53 -2.91
N ASN A 19 -2.48 8.67 -3.19
CA ASN A 19 -2.12 9.51 -4.32
C ASN A 19 -0.76 10.19 -4.11
N ARG A 20 -0.52 10.70 -2.89
CA ARG A 20 0.74 11.35 -2.53
C ARG A 20 1.91 10.37 -2.53
N SER A 21 1.70 9.14 -2.05
CA SER A 21 2.66 8.03 -2.17
C SER A 21 3.06 7.79 -3.62
N LEU A 22 2.10 7.71 -4.54
CA LEU A 22 2.37 7.55 -5.97
C LEU A 22 3.15 8.75 -6.54
N CYS A 23 2.80 9.98 -6.14
CA CYS A 23 3.55 11.17 -6.57
C CYS A 23 5.00 11.12 -6.10
N TRP A 24 5.25 10.76 -4.85
CA TRP A 24 6.62 10.60 -4.32
C TRP A 24 7.40 9.50 -5.05
N ALA A 25 6.76 8.36 -5.34
CA ALA A 25 7.37 7.29 -6.10
C ALA A 25 7.78 7.75 -7.52
N ARG A 26 6.93 8.54 -8.18
CA ARG A 26 7.24 9.14 -9.50
C ARG A 26 8.37 10.15 -9.43
N LEU A 27 8.51 10.85 -8.30
CA LEU A 27 9.63 11.74 -7.99
C LEU A 27 10.90 11.00 -7.53
N GLN A 28 10.89 9.66 -7.56
CA GLN A 28 11.99 8.80 -7.07
C GLN A 28 12.32 9.00 -5.58
N ASP A 29 11.36 9.51 -4.80
CA ASP A 29 11.47 9.64 -3.35
C ASP A 29 10.77 8.45 -2.68
N GLY A 30 11.53 7.38 -2.51
CA GLY A 30 11.01 6.13 -1.97
C GLY A 30 10.63 6.22 -0.48
N ASP A 31 11.34 7.02 0.31
CA ASP A 31 11.09 7.13 1.75
C ASP A 31 9.76 7.81 2.05
N ARG A 32 9.47 8.94 1.38
CA ARG A 32 8.17 9.60 1.51
C ARG A 32 7.05 8.77 0.89
N ALA A 33 7.31 8.08 -0.22
CA ALA A 33 6.36 7.16 -0.82
C ALA A 33 5.97 6.03 0.15
N LEU A 34 6.96 5.47 0.85
CA LEU A 34 6.78 4.38 1.80
C LEU A 34 6.02 4.84 3.05
N SER A 35 6.37 6.01 3.59
CA SER A 35 5.67 6.59 4.74
C SER A 35 4.18 6.77 4.45
N ASP A 36 3.85 7.32 3.28
CA ASP A 36 2.45 7.53 2.88
C ASP A 36 1.72 6.21 2.59
N ALA A 37 2.40 5.24 1.97
CA ALA A 37 1.83 3.93 1.69
C ALA A 37 1.47 3.17 2.98
N ARG A 38 2.33 3.23 4.00
CA ARG A 38 2.11 2.59 5.30
C ARG A 38 0.98 3.26 6.07
N ALA A 39 0.98 4.59 6.15
CA ALA A 39 -0.12 5.33 6.75
C ALA A 39 -1.46 5.02 6.06
N PHE A 40 -1.46 4.89 4.73
CA PHE A 40 -2.64 4.46 3.98
C PHE A 40 -3.11 3.05 4.38
N ARG A 41 -2.17 2.09 4.47
CA ARG A 41 -2.46 0.70 4.87
C ARG A 41 -2.97 0.60 6.31
N GLU A 42 -2.48 1.44 7.23
CA GLU A 42 -2.98 1.51 8.60
C GLU A 42 -4.44 2.04 8.67
N LEU A 43 -4.78 3.02 7.82
CA LEU A 43 -6.14 3.57 7.77
C LEU A 43 -7.13 2.69 6.98
N LYS A 44 -6.62 1.89 6.03
CA LYS A 44 -7.40 1.00 5.16
C LYS A 44 -6.76 -0.40 5.10
N PRO A 45 -6.77 -1.16 6.21
CA PRO A 45 -6.09 -2.46 6.30
C PRO A 45 -6.69 -3.54 5.40
N ASP A 46 -7.93 -3.36 4.97
CA ASP A 46 -8.71 -4.25 4.10
C ASP A 46 -8.51 -3.96 2.60
N TRP A 47 -7.70 -2.97 2.23
CA TRP A 47 -7.49 -2.57 0.85
C TRP A 47 -6.11 -3.00 0.32
N ALA A 48 -6.11 -3.97 -0.60
CA ALA A 48 -4.90 -4.48 -1.27
C ALA A 48 -4.08 -3.37 -1.98
N LYS A 49 -4.71 -2.24 -2.33
CA LYS A 49 -4.04 -1.06 -2.89
C LYS A 49 -2.94 -0.49 -1.99
N GLY A 50 -3.07 -0.61 -0.67
CA GLY A 50 -2.02 -0.17 0.27
C GLY A 50 -0.75 -1.01 0.14
N CYS A 51 -0.92 -2.33 0.07
CA CYS A 51 0.16 -3.29 -0.20
C CYS A 51 0.87 -2.99 -1.54
N TYR A 52 0.09 -2.67 -2.58
CA TYR A 52 0.64 -2.25 -3.87
C TYR A 52 1.48 -0.97 -3.77
N ARG A 53 0.97 0.07 -3.10
CA ARG A 53 1.71 1.33 -2.91
C ARG A 53 3.00 1.13 -2.10
N GLU A 54 2.96 0.28 -1.08
CA GLU A 54 4.13 -0.07 -0.29
C GLU A 54 5.18 -0.81 -1.14
N GLY A 55 4.76 -1.77 -1.96
CA GLY A 55 5.66 -2.48 -2.88
C GLY A 55 6.30 -1.56 -3.92
N VAL A 56 5.53 -0.63 -4.49
CA VAL A 56 6.07 0.40 -5.40
C VAL A 56 7.11 1.28 -4.70
N ALA A 57 6.86 1.70 -3.45
CA ALA A 57 7.82 2.49 -2.69
C ALA A 57 9.12 1.71 -2.41
N TRP A 58 9.02 0.42 -2.06
CA TRP A 58 10.18 -0.45 -1.90
C TRP A 58 10.99 -0.65 -3.18
N ASN A 59 10.32 -0.75 -4.33
CA ASN A 59 10.98 -0.78 -5.64
C ASN A 59 11.79 0.49 -5.91
N VAL A 60 11.25 1.67 -5.59
CA VAL A 60 11.98 2.94 -5.71
C VAL A 60 13.22 2.95 -4.79
N LEU A 61 13.11 2.37 -3.59
CA LEU A 61 14.23 2.18 -2.66
C LEU A 61 15.19 1.03 -3.04
N LYS A 62 14.94 0.33 -4.16
CA LYS A 62 15.71 -0.83 -4.63
C LYS A 62 15.79 -1.96 -3.58
N LYS A 63 14.74 -2.11 -2.76
CA LYS A 63 14.55 -3.19 -1.79
C LYS A 63 13.55 -4.20 -2.35
N PHE A 64 13.99 -4.91 -3.38
CA PHE A 64 13.12 -5.77 -4.20
C PHE A 64 12.53 -6.95 -3.41
N ASP A 65 13.26 -7.47 -2.44
CA ASP A 65 12.80 -8.46 -1.46
C ASP A 65 11.55 -7.96 -0.72
N ARG A 66 11.61 -6.75 -0.16
CA ARG A 66 10.50 -6.13 0.57
C ARG A 66 9.36 -5.73 -0.35
N ALA A 67 9.67 -5.36 -1.59
CA ALA A 67 8.64 -5.06 -2.59
C ALA A 67 7.83 -6.31 -2.91
N ALA A 68 8.50 -7.45 -3.13
CA ALA A 68 7.85 -8.72 -3.40
C ALA A 68 7.00 -9.19 -2.20
N ASP A 69 7.49 -9.05 -0.97
CA ASP A 69 6.71 -9.34 0.24
C ASP A 69 5.43 -8.50 0.31
N ALA A 70 5.53 -7.19 0.04
CA ALA A 70 4.38 -6.29 0.04
C ALA A 70 3.37 -6.64 -1.06
N PHE A 71 3.81 -6.95 -2.28
CA PHE A 71 2.90 -7.39 -3.33
C PHE A 71 2.26 -8.74 -3.02
N CYS A 72 3.01 -9.68 -2.43
CA CYS A 72 2.50 -10.96 -1.98
C CYS A 72 1.40 -10.79 -0.92
N ASP A 73 1.59 -9.90 0.04
CA ASP A 73 0.55 -9.56 1.02
C ASP A 73 -0.71 -9.00 0.35
N GLY A 74 -0.56 -8.15 -0.67
CA GLY A 74 -1.69 -7.69 -1.48
C GLY A 74 -2.41 -8.83 -2.18
N LEU A 75 -1.69 -9.78 -2.77
CA LEU A 75 -2.26 -10.95 -3.45
C LEU A 75 -2.97 -11.91 -2.49
N LYS A 76 -2.53 -12.01 -1.23
CA LYS A 76 -3.29 -12.77 -0.21
C LYS A 76 -4.67 -12.16 0.07
N MET A 77 -4.81 -10.85 -0.12
CA MET A 77 -6.08 -10.12 0.08
C MET A 77 -6.96 -10.16 -1.18
N ASP A 78 -6.36 -9.93 -2.34
CA ASP A 78 -7.04 -9.94 -3.65
C ASP A 78 -6.23 -10.80 -4.64
N PRO A 79 -6.45 -12.13 -4.64
CA PRO A 79 -5.68 -13.06 -5.46
C PRO A 79 -5.87 -12.89 -6.96
N GLU A 80 -6.93 -12.21 -7.41
CA GLU A 80 -7.22 -11.99 -8.83
C GLU A 80 -6.78 -10.62 -9.33
N ASN A 81 -6.15 -9.82 -8.47
CA ASN A 81 -5.67 -8.51 -8.83
C ASN A 81 -4.52 -8.58 -9.83
N LYS A 82 -4.80 -8.24 -11.10
CA LYS A 82 -3.80 -8.27 -12.16
C LYS A 82 -2.63 -7.32 -11.90
N GLU A 83 -2.87 -6.13 -11.36
CA GLU A 83 -1.80 -5.14 -11.11
C GLU A 83 -0.79 -5.66 -10.08
N LEU A 84 -1.28 -6.32 -9.02
CA LEU A 84 -0.43 -6.96 -8.03
C LEU A 84 0.30 -8.19 -8.58
N LYS A 85 -0.33 -9.01 -9.44
CA LYS A 85 0.33 -10.15 -10.09
C LYS A 85 1.50 -9.67 -10.96
N ASP A 86 1.24 -8.67 -11.80
CA ASP A 86 2.24 -8.10 -12.71
C ASP A 86 3.38 -7.47 -11.89
N ALA A 87 3.08 -6.71 -10.83
CA ALA A 87 4.10 -6.08 -10.00
C ALA A 87 4.94 -7.09 -9.18
N PHE A 88 4.33 -8.15 -8.66
CA PHE A 88 5.04 -9.23 -7.96
C PHE A 88 6.01 -9.98 -8.89
N GLN A 89 5.61 -10.21 -10.14
CA GLN A 89 6.50 -10.85 -11.13
C GLN A 89 7.69 -9.96 -11.48
N LEU A 90 7.44 -8.64 -11.64
CA LEU A 90 8.48 -7.66 -11.96
C LEU A 90 9.44 -7.38 -10.80
N SER A 91 9.07 -7.64 -9.54
CA SER A 91 9.98 -7.46 -8.41
C SER A 91 11.19 -8.42 -8.40
N TYR A 92 11.22 -9.43 -9.27
CA TYR A 92 12.33 -10.39 -9.37
C TYR A 92 13.19 -10.26 -10.64
N THR A 93 12.87 -9.30 -11.51
CA THR A 93 13.56 -9.06 -12.80
C THR A 93 14.37 -7.78 -12.77
#